data_AF-A0A5C2RQ43-F1
#
_entry.id   AF-A0A5C2RQ43-F1
#
_cell.length_a   1.000
_cell.length_b   1.000
_cell.length_c   1.000
_cell.angle_alpha   90.00
_cell.angle_beta   90.00
_cell.angle_gamma   90.00
#
_symmetry.space_group_name_H-M   'P 1'
#
loop_
_entity.id
_entity.type
_entity.pdbx_description
1 polymer ?
#
loop_
_entity_poly.entity_id
_entity_poly.type
_entity_poly.pdbx_seq_one_letter_code
_entity_poly.pdbx_strand_id
1 'polypeptide(L)'
;MTATLQALSCDEIIEEILEKLAPGRLPRDVDEQYCLPEDRAQRRLAQRTLARAARVCRAFEGPALNVLWRVVDDILHLLGVLPGYSGVYPYTFTRDITEQEWHRFRRYLVRVRELDAIKYGFVEPFTWTVLRRWCPQGLLLPLLQRVRGFAFDYIGLSHTLLLAPTLDDISIELHKQPSDAMVKMVLQEMMPVLSQVRTLVVSGDAERIELIPTWTFVQLRSLEITCSFTPTLSSLKSLLAFPHLQELSLNLSEMDHLAGIPLNPGFEALQDLRLTGSGLSDVVVFLEMTKPPKLRSFQVQCNRFLEDTTLDSVLSELDTIHAALPSSLLHYHVRFSVVREDVVLITAGGPTAAQLLEPLRSRSDMRTISFHFMDIMIGLTDQDLVSVQELWPSLTAFEFAFGAPLISNIYYNYSYSDDSQSPTLASVVAFVSAHPQLERFAIPSMNLTSPLPALDSLPSTPNHRLRRLRVPFFIPGPSLIELGLLVDKLYPNLDLTDIKSTCNTGFQRGQHFDLLLFGLQAGRRGAHLLDGARLGDLGMF
;
A
#
# COMPACT_ATOMS: atom_id res chain seq x y z
N MET A 1 42.12 -21.06 3.19
CA MET A 1 41.40 -19.88 2.65
C MET A 1 40.09 -19.81 3.43
N THR A 2 39.85 -18.74 4.19
CA THR A 2 38.70 -18.65 5.12
C THR A 2 37.37 -18.64 4.36
N ALA A 3 36.30 -19.22 4.93
CA ALA A 3 34.98 -19.32 4.30
C ALA A 3 34.46 -17.95 3.78
N THR A 4 34.84 -16.86 4.46
CA THR A 4 34.55 -15.48 4.07
C THR A 4 35.17 -15.10 2.71
N LEU A 5 36.41 -15.52 2.42
CA LEU A 5 37.05 -15.25 1.13
C LEU A 5 36.40 -16.04 -0.01
N GLN A 6 35.92 -17.26 0.26
CA GLN A 6 35.13 -18.03 -0.70
C GLN A 6 33.76 -17.40 -0.95
N ALA A 7 33.08 -16.92 0.09
CA ALA A 7 31.82 -16.19 -0.05
C ALA A 7 31.98 -14.88 -0.85
N LEU A 8 33.07 -14.15 -0.64
CA LEU A 8 33.41 -12.95 -1.42
C LEU A 8 33.86 -13.24 -2.87
N SER A 9 34.02 -14.51 -3.22
CA SER A 9 34.28 -14.95 -4.60
C SER A 9 33.01 -15.44 -5.31
N CYS A 10 31.87 -15.47 -4.62
CA CYS A 10 30.58 -15.90 -5.16
C CYS A 10 29.69 -14.69 -5.37
N ASP A 11 29.49 -14.33 -6.64
CA ASP A 11 28.68 -13.17 -7.03
C ASP A 11 27.23 -13.28 -6.52
N GLU A 12 26.65 -14.48 -6.47
CA GLU A 12 25.29 -14.74 -5.97
C GLU A 12 25.14 -14.38 -4.49
N ILE A 13 26.14 -14.71 -3.67
CA ILE A 13 26.12 -14.39 -2.23
C ILE A 13 26.27 -12.87 -2.04
N ILE A 14 27.15 -12.23 -2.81
CA ILE A 14 27.32 -10.77 -2.76
C ILE A 14 26.03 -10.08 -3.18
N GLU A 15 25.39 -10.55 -4.26
CA GLU A 15 24.11 -10.01 -4.74
C GLU A 15 23.03 -10.17 -3.67
N GLU A 16 22.84 -11.35 -3.08
CA GLU A 16 21.85 -11.59 -2.02
C GLU A 16 22.08 -10.71 -0.77
N ILE A 17 23.34 -10.42 -0.41
CA ILE A 17 23.67 -9.48 0.68
C ILE A 17 23.27 -8.05 0.29
N LEU A 18 23.64 -7.62 -0.92
CA LEU A 18 23.35 -6.27 -1.41
C LEU A 18 21.86 -6.07 -1.68
N GLU A 19 21.12 -7.13 -1.98
CA GLU A 19 19.67 -7.14 -2.09
C GLU A 19 18.97 -6.73 -0.78
N LYS A 20 19.57 -7.01 0.38
CA LYS A 20 19.06 -6.49 1.66
C LYS A 20 19.22 -4.98 1.79
N LEU A 21 20.06 -4.37 0.96
CA LEU A 21 20.24 -2.92 0.82
C LEU A 21 19.48 -2.37 -0.39
N ALA A 22 18.61 -3.17 -1.03
CA ALA A 22 17.81 -2.67 -2.13
C ALA A 22 16.95 -1.49 -1.65
N PRO A 23 16.92 -0.37 -2.39
CA PRO A 23 16.14 0.81 -2.00
C PRO A 23 14.61 0.57 -1.98
N GLY A 24 14.14 -0.62 -2.37
CA GLY A 24 12.73 -0.98 -2.43
C GLY A 24 12.00 -0.26 -3.55
N ARG A 25 10.72 0.03 -3.36
CA ARG A 25 9.87 0.84 -4.24
C ARG A 25 9.27 1.98 -3.43
N LEU A 26 8.92 3.08 -4.09
CA LEU A 26 8.00 4.04 -3.49
C LEU A 26 6.57 3.44 -3.58
N PRO A 27 5.78 3.45 -2.48
CA PRO A 27 4.39 2.98 -2.49
C PRO A 27 3.51 3.75 -3.49
N ARG A 28 2.58 3.04 -4.16
CA ARG A 28 1.64 3.59 -5.18
C ARG A 28 0.61 4.56 -4.59
N ASP A 29 0.07 4.24 -3.42
CA ASP A 29 -1.22 4.79 -2.94
C ASP A 29 -1.07 6.02 -2.06
N VAL A 30 0.05 6.70 -2.21
CA VAL A 30 0.43 7.78 -1.35
C VAL A 30 0.75 8.93 -2.27
N ASP A 31 -0.27 9.75 -2.55
CA ASP A 31 -0.11 11.12 -3.05
C ASP A 31 1.25 11.64 -2.57
N GLU A 32 2.10 12.20 -3.44
CA GLU A 32 3.49 12.52 -3.10
C GLU A 32 3.66 13.29 -1.77
N GLN A 33 2.59 13.93 -1.30
CA GLN A 33 2.40 14.57 0.00
C GLN A 33 2.40 13.65 1.24
N TYR A 34 2.02 12.37 1.15
CA TYR A 34 1.89 11.47 2.30
C TYR A 34 2.98 10.40 2.38
N CYS A 35 3.86 10.29 1.37
CA CYS A 35 4.99 9.37 1.44
C CYS A 35 5.92 9.89 2.54
N LEU A 36 6.02 9.13 3.65
CA LEU A 36 6.72 9.60 4.84
C LEU A 36 8.15 10.02 4.42
N PRO A 37 8.61 11.23 4.79
CA PRO A 37 9.94 11.72 4.45
C PRO A 37 11.08 10.73 4.78
N GLU A 38 10.83 9.81 5.70
CA GLU A 38 11.73 8.76 6.15
C GLU A 38 11.92 7.63 5.15
N ASP A 39 10.86 7.16 4.49
CA ASP A 39 10.99 6.12 3.45
C ASP A 39 11.89 6.64 2.32
N ARG A 40 11.70 7.91 1.94
CA ARG A 40 12.57 8.60 0.99
C ARG A 40 14.01 8.73 1.52
N ALA A 41 14.19 9.05 2.80
CA ALA A 41 15.52 9.18 3.39
C ALA A 41 16.26 7.84 3.48
N GLN A 42 15.59 6.77 3.90
CA GLN A 42 16.11 5.41 3.95
C GLN A 42 16.45 4.90 2.56
N ARG A 43 15.56 5.11 1.58
CA ARG A 43 15.80 4.81 0.17
C ARG A 43 17.07 5.49 -0.35
N ARG A 44 17.22 6.80 -0.09
CA ARG A 44 18.42 7.56 -0.49
C ARG A 44 19.68 7.06 0.21
N LEU A 45 19.58 6.67 1.48
CA LEU A 45 20.70 6.09 2.22
C LEU A 45 21.13 4.74 1.62
N ALA A 46 20.17 3.87 1.30
CA ALA A 46 20.39 2.61 0.63
C ALA A 46 21.07 2.79 -0.74
N GLN A 47 20.55 3.69 -1.58
CA GLN A 47 21.16 4.04 -2.88
C GLN A 47 22.61 4.55 -2.72
N ARG A 48 22.86 5.46 -1.77
CA ARG A 48 24.22 5.95 -1.48
C ARG A 48 25.14 4.84 -1.02
N THR A 49 24.63 3.91 -0.22
CA THR A 49 25.39 2.77 0.31
C THR A 49 25.79 1.83 -0.83
N LEU A 50 24.85 1.46 -1.70
CA LEU A 50 25.13 0.66 -2.91
C LEU A 50 26.10 1.35 -3.86
N ALA A 51 25.95 2.66 -4.09
CA ALA A 51 26.88 3.43 -4.91
C ALA A 51 28.30 3.51 -4.32
N ARG A 52 28.42 3.46 -2.98
CA ARG A 52 29.72 3.34 -2.30
C ARG A 52 30.27 1.91 -2.43
N ALA A 53 29.44 0.90 -2.19
CA ALA A 53 29.81 -0.52 -2.33
C ALA A 53 30.36 -0.84 -3.72
N ALA A 54 29.70 -0.34 -4.77
CA ALA A 54 30.14 -0.49 -6.16
C ALA A 54 31.55 0.07 -6.44
N ARG A 55 32.05 0.99 -5.60
CA ARG A 55 33.37 1.62 -5.75
C ARG A 55 34.44 1.03 -4.83
N VAL A 56 34.11 0.05 -3.99
CA VAL A 56 35.07 -0.57 -3.06
C VAL A 56 36.07 -1.45 -3.81
N CYS A 57 35.58 -2.39 -4.63
CA CYS A 57 36.42 -3.28 -5.43
C CYS A 57 35.66 -3.84 -6.65
N ARG A 58 36.38 -4.47 -7.58
CA ARG A 58 35.81 -5.02 -8.82
C ARG A 58 34.76 -6.11 -8.58
N ALA A 59 34.92 -6.93 -7.54
CA ALA A 59 33.95 -7.97 -7.18
C ALA A 59 32.60 -7.37 -6.75
N PHE A 60 32.61 -6.18 -6.13
CA PHE A 60 31.38 -5.51 -5.69
C PHE A 60 30.78 -4.61 -6.76
N GLU A 61 31.58 -4.14 -7.73
CA GLU A 61 31.12 -3.23 -8.80
C GLU A 61 29.90 -3.80 -9.53
N GLY A 62 29.99 -5.05 -10.00
CA GLY A 62 28.92 -5.70 -10.76
C GLY A 62 27.63 -5.85 -9.95
N PRO A 63 27.62 -6.64 -8.87
CA PRO A 63 26.43 -6.87 -8.06
C PRO A 63 25.83 -5.59 -7.47
N ALA A 64 26.65 -4.66 -6.96
CA ALA A 64 26.12 -3.42 -6.37
C ALA A 64 25.46 -2.50 -7.40
N LEU A 65 26.02 -2.44 -8.62
CA LEU A 65 25.38 -1.69 -9.71
C LEU A 65 24.11 -2.39 -10.21
N ASN A 66 24.02 -3.73 -10.19
CA ASN A 66 22.76 -4.44 -10.51
C ASN A 66 21.66 -3.98 -9.56
N VAL A 67 21.88 -4.09 -8.25
CA VAL A 67 20.88 -3.73 -7.24
C VAL A 67 20.56 -2.24 -7.28
N LEU A 68 21.56 -1.37 -7.44
CA LEU A 68 21.37 0.09 -7.47
C LEU A 68 20.51 0.54 -8.65
N TRP A 69 20.77 0.02 -9.84
CA TRP A 69 20.10 0.44 -11.08
C TRP A 69 18.90 -0.42 -11.45
N ARG A 70 18.58 -1.45 -10.67
CA ARG A 70 17.43 -2.33 -10.92
C ARG A 70 16.12 -1.56 -10.98
N VAL A 71 15.93 -0.61 -10.06
CA VAL A 71 14.75 0.24 -9.96
C VAL A 71 15.16 1.69 -10.19
N VAL A 72 14.70 2.28 -11.29
CA VAL A 72 14.99 3.66 -11.67
C VAL A 72 13.72 4.50 -11.50
N ASP A 73 13.78 5.47 -10.59
CA ASP A 73 12.65 6.35 -10.23
C ASP A 73 12.26 7.33 -11.35
N ASP A 74 13.17 7.58 -12.30
CA ASP A 74 12.93 8.52 -13.38
C ASP A 74 13.91 8.28 -14.52
N ILE A 75 13.44 8.28 -15.76
CA ILE A 75 14.30 8.19 -16.95
C ILE A 75 15.34 9.32 -16.99
N LEU A 76 15.04 10.49 -16.42
CA LEU A 76 15.97 11.62 -16.32
C LEU A 76 17.26 11.23 -15.57
N HIS A 77 17.16 10.41 -14.51
CA HIS A 77 18.34 9.94 -13.76
C HIS A 77 19.24 9.05 -14.60
N LEU A 78 18.65 8.27 -15.50
CA LEU A 78 19.38 7.42 -16.43
C LEU A 78 20.09 8.30 -17.47
N LEU A 79 19.35 9.21 -18.12
CA LEU A 79 19.91 10.12 -19.13
C LEU A 79 21.02 11.02 -18.56
N GLY A 80 20.93 11.42 -17.29
CA GLY A 80 21.96 12.18 -16.58
C GLY A 80 23.33 11.47 -16.45
N VAL A 81 23.42 10.17 -16.74
CA VAL A 81 24.71 9.47 -16.83
C VAL A 81 25.51 9.92 -18.06
N LEU A 82 24.84 10.38 -19.11
CA LEU A 82 25.47 10.89 -20.33
C LEU A 82 25.97 12.33 -20.09
N PRO A 83 27.27 12.62 -20.25
CA PRO A 83 27.81 13.94 -19.95
C PRO A 83 27.26 15.08 -20.83
N GLY A 84 26.69 14.75 -22.00
CA GLY A 84 26.04 15.73 -22.89
C GLY A 84 24.59 16.06 -22.52
N TYR A 85 23.99 15.36 -21.56
CA TYR A 85 22.59 15.57 -21.18
C TYR A 85 22.43 16.76 -20.23
N SER A 86 21.53 17.69 -20.56
CA SER A 86 21.18 18.79 -19.68
C SER A 86 20.22 18.31 -18.60
N GLY A 87 20.67 18.34 -17.34
CA GLY A 87 19.80 18.16 -16.16
C GLY A 87 18.94 19.38 -15.83
N VAL A 88 18.95 20.41 -16.68
CA VAL A 88 18.16 21.64 -16.53
C VAL A 88 17.18 21.72 -17.69
N TYR A 89 15.93 22.07 -17.40
CA TYR A 89 14.88 22.24 -18.40
C TYR A 89 15.27 23.30 -19.47
N PRO A 90 15.06 23.04 -20.77
CA PRO A 90 14.48 21.84 -21.35
C PRO A 90 15.43 20.63 -21.27
N TYR A 91 14.90 19.46 -20.89
CA TYR A 91 15.71 18.26 -20.69
C TYR A 91 16.07 17.63 -22.05
N THR A 92 17.25 17.98 -22.56
CA THR A 92 17.75 17.57 -23.87
C THR A 92 19.26 17.39 -23.91
N PHE A 93 19.78 16.84 -25.01
CA PHE A 93 21.21 16.76 -25.25
C PHE A 93 21.77 18.09 -25.76
N THR A 94 22.81 18.59 -25.09
CA THR A 94 23.55 19.82 -25.46
C THR A 94 24.60 19.58 -26.54
N ARG A 95 24.94 18.31 -26.79
CA ARG A 95 25.88 17.85 -27.82
C ARG A 95 25.63 16.40 -28.17
N ASP A 96 26.24 15.93 -29.25
CA ASP A 96 26.19 14.53 -29.64
C ASP A 96 26.84 13.60 -28.60
N ILE A 97 26.28 12.39 -28.52
CA ILE A 97 26.79 11.29 -27.71
C ILE A 97 27.96 10.66 -28.45
N THR A 98 29.10 10.45 -27.78
CA THR A 98 30.23 9.69 -28.37
C THR A 98 30.02 8.18 -28.22
N GLU A 99 30.66 7.37 -29.07
CA GLU A 99 30.59 5.91 -28.97
C GLU A 99 31.02 5.39 -27.58
N GLN A 100 32.08 5.97 -27.01
CA GLN A 100 32.57 5.59 -25.69
C GLN A 100 31.54 5.89 -24.58
N GLU A 101 30.87 7.04 -24.66
CA GLU A 101 29.80 7.41 -23.74
C GLU A 101 28.60 6.47 -23.87
N TRP A 102 28.21 6.13 -25.11
CA TRP A 102 27.15 5.17 -25.36
C TRP A 102 27.48 3.77 -24.82
N HIS A 103 28.70 3.28 -25.05
CA HIS A 103 29.14 1.99 -24.49
C HIS A 103 29.09 1.98 -22.96
N ARG A 104 29.50 3.07 -22.31
CA ARG A 104 29.39 3.22 -20.86
C ARG A 104 27.93 3.25 -20.42
N PHE A 105 27.09 3.98 -21.14
CA PHE A 105 25.67 4.12 -20.85
C PHE A 105 24.92 2.78 -20.92
N ARG A 106 25.19 1.98 -21.97
CA ARG A 106 24.62 0.63 -22.14
C ARG A 106 24.89 -0.29 -20.96
N ARG A 107 26.02 -0.14 -20.25
CA ARG A 107 26.33 -0.94 -19.04
C ARG A 107 25.33 -0.71 -17.91
N TYR A 108 24.65 0.43 -17.88
CA TYR A 108 23.59 0.73 -16.92
C TYR A 108 22.21 0.31 -17.45
N LEU A 109 21.94 0.55 -18.74
CA LEU A 109 20.66 0.22 -19.38
C LEU A 109 20.25 -1.25 -19.19
N VAL A 110 21.21 -2.19 -19.33
CA VAL A 110 20.95 -3.63 -19.17
C VAL A 110 20.64 -4.04 -17.72
N ARG A 111 20.82 -3.16 -16.74
CA ARG A 111 20.57 -3.45 -15.31
C ARG A 111 19.18 -3.02 -14.88
N VAL A 112 18.55 -2.11 -15.62
CA VAL A 112 17.21 -1.61 -15.32
C VAL A 112 16.19 -2.73 -15.54
N ARG A 113 15.36 -2.97 -14.52
CA ARG A 113 14.23 -3.91 -14.54
C ARG A 113 12.92 -3.18 -14.31
N GLU A 114 12.95 -2.09 -13.56
CA GLU A 114 11.78 -1.27 -13.27
C GLU A 114 12.09 0.19 -13.59
N LEU A 115 11.19 0.83 -14.34
CA LEU A 115 11.26 2.24 -14.66
C LEU A 115 9.96 2.91 -14.22
N ASP A 116 10.10 3.95 -13.40
CA ASP A 116 9.03 4.90 -13.18
C ASP A 116 9.18 6.06 -14.18
N ALA A 117 8.14 6.28 -14.97
CA ALA A 117 8.19 7.10 -16.16
C ALA A 117 7.41 8.43 -15.99
N ILE A 118 6.96 8.78 -14.79
CA ILE A 118 6.13 9.98 -14.52
C ILE A 118 6.65 11.28 -15.17
N LYS A 119 7.98 11.47 -15.29
CA LYS A 119 8.57 12.71 -15.83
C LYS A 119 9.11 12.62 -17.25
N TYR A 120 8.86 11.54 -18.00
CA TYR A 120 9.38 11.49 -19.38
C TYR A 120 8.76 12.57 -20.27
N GLY A 121 7.55 13.06 -19.96
CA GLY A 121 6.90 14.13 -20.72
C GLY A 121 7.64 15.48 -20.69
N PHE A 122 8.58 15.66 -19.74
CA PHE A 122 9.46 16.82 -19.72
C PHE A 122 10.70 16.66 -20.63
N VAL A 123 10.96 15.45 -21.13
CA VAL A 123 12.05 15.17 -22.05
C VAL A 123 11.68 15.66 -23.44
N GLU A 124 12.52 16.52 -24.01
CA GLU A 124 12.33 17.05 -25.37
C GLU A 124 12.21 15.90 -26.40
N PRO A 125 11.24 15.96 -27.36
CA PRO A 125 11.06 14.93 -28.39
C PRO A 125 12.33 14.60 -29.16
N PHE A 126 13.19 15.60 -29.37
CA PHE A 126 14.47 15.43 -30.05
C PHE A 126 15.40 14.44 -29.32
N THR A 127 15.37 14.40 -27.99
CA THR A 127 16.16 13.46 -27.17
C THR A 127 15.84 12.02 -27.53
N TRP A 128 14.56 11.68 -27.68
CA TRP A 128 14.14 10.34 -28.07
C TRP A 128 14.58 9.98 -29.49
N THR A 129 14.56 10.95 -30.40
CA THR A 129 15.07 10.77 -31.77
C THR A 129 16.57 10.47 -31.76
N VAL A 130 17.35 11.18 -30.93
CA VAL A 130 18.78 10.90 -30.74
C VAL A 130 18.98 9.48 -30.20
N LEU A 131 18.26 9.09 -29.15
CA LEU A 131 18.37 7.75 -28.55
C LEU A 131 18.00 6.64 -29.56
N ARG A 132 16.98 6.85 -30.40
CA ARG A 132 16.57 5.89 -31.43
C ARG A 132 17.69 5.61 -32.44
N ARG A 133 18.53 6.59 -32.77
CA ARG A 133 19.69 6.41 -33.67
C ARG A 133 20.73 5.46 -33.09
N TRP A 134 20.87 5.44 -31.78
CA TRP A 134 21.78 4.54 -31.06
C TRP A 134 21.18 3.14 -30.78
N CYS A 135 19.87 3.00 -30.97
CA CYS A 135 19.10 1.77 -30.83
C CYS A 135 18.30 1.45 -32.11
N PRO A 136 18.93 1.29 -33.29
CA PRO A 136 18.19 1.14 -34.56
C PRO A 136 17.38 -0.17 -34.64
N GLN A 137 17.85 -1.23 -33.97
CA GLN A 137 17.20 -2.55 -33.91
C GLN A 137 16.99 -3.03 -32.46
N GLY A 138 17.30 -2.17 -31.49
CA GLY A 138 17.35 -2.52 -30.07
C GLY A 138 16.35 -1.73 -29.25
N LEU A 139 16.11 -2.23 -28.05
CA LEU A 139 15.33 -1.53 -27.04
C LEU A 139 16.29 -0.70 -26.18
N LEU A 140 15.82 0.44 -25.68
CA LEU A 140 16.63 1.24 -24.77
C LEU A 140 16.88 0.46 -23.47
N LEU A 141 15.87 -0.27 -22.98
CA LEU A 141 15.92 -1.05 -21.75
C LEU A 141 15.56 -2.52 -22.05
N PRO A 142 16.52 -3.34 -22.53
CA PRO A 142 16.23 -4.65 -23.11
C PRO A 142 15.73 -5.70 -22.12
N LEU A 143 15.90 -5.47 -20.82
CA LEU A 143 15.51 -6.38 -19.75
C LEU A 143 14.47 -5.76 -18.83
N LEU A 144 13.77 -4.74 -19.31
CA LEU A 144 12.72 -4.05 -18.57
C LEU A 144 11.54 -5.00 -18.33
N GLN A 145 11.16 -5.13 -17.07
CA GLN A 145 10.05 -5.94 -16.61
C GLN A 145 8.86 -5.06 -16.26
N ARG A 146 9.11 -3.89 -15.67
CA ARG A 146 8.04 -3.01 -15.18
C ARG A 146 8.18 -1.59 -15.68
N VAL A 147 7.09 -1.03 -16.19
CA VAL A 147 6.99 0.39 -16.55
C VAL A 147 5.82 1.00 -15.81
N ARG A 148 6.02 2.16 -15.18
CA ARG A 148 4.97 2.92 -14.50
C ARG A 148 4.78 4.30 -15.07
N GLY A 149 3.57 4.82 -14.96
CA GLY A 149 3.23 6.16 -15.45
C GLY A 149 3.40 6.28 -16.96
N PHE A 150 3.21 5.20 -17.74
CA PHE A 150 3.25 5.28 -19.19
C PHE A 150 2.01 5.99 -19.68
N ALA A 151 2.14 7.26 -20.02
CA ALA A 151 1.06 8.03 -20.62
C ALA A 151 1.21 8.16 -22.14
N PHE A 152 0.07 8.25 -22.80
CA PHE A 152 0.05 8.62 -24.21
C PHE A 152 0.21 10.14 -24.31
N ASP A 153 1.21 10.59 -25.05
CA ASP A 153 1.46 11.99 -25.38
C ASP A 153 1.76 12.14 -26.88
N TYR A 154 2.06 13.36 -27.33
CA TYR A 154 2.41 13.61 -28.73
C TYR A 154 3.74 12.96 -29.18
N ILE A 155 4.52 12.43 -28.23
CA ILE A 155 5.80 11.75 -28.44
C ILE A 155 5.62 10.22 -28.32
N GLY A 156 4.40 9.73 -28.07
CA GLY A 156 4.09 8.36 -27.62
C GLY A 156 4.70 7.22 -28.44
N LEU A 157 4.84 7.37 -29.77
CA LEU A 157 5.53 6.37 -30.60
C LEU A 157 7.02 6.21 -30.23
N SER A 158 7.67 7.27 -29.77
CA SER A 158 9.06 7.22 -29.35
C SER A 158 9.24 6.41 -28.06
N HIS A 159 8.19 6.34 -27.23
CA HIS A 159 8.19 5.54 -25.99
C HIS A 159 8.12 4.04 -26.26
N THR A 160 7.85 3.61 -27.50
CA THR A 160 7.99 2.19 -27.90
C THR A 160 9.40 1.64 -27.64
N LEU A 161 10.41 2.51 -27.53
CA LEU A 161 11.78 2.14 -27.10
C LEU A 161 11.85 1.51 -25.70
N LEU A 162 10.82 1.71 -24.88
CA LEU A 162 10.71 1.17 -23.52
C LEU A 162 9.92 -0.15 -23.49
N LEU A 163 9.34 -0.60 -24.61
CA LEU A 163 8.46 -1.78 -24.64
C LEU A 163 9.26 -3.05 -24.88
N ALA A 164 9.93 -3.50 -23.83
CA ALA A 164 10.69 -4.73 -23.88
C ALA A 164 9.75 -5.97 -23.91
N PRO A 165 10.09 -7.03 -24.66
CA PRO A 165 9.40 -8.31 -24.61
C PRO A 165 9.38 -8.96 -23.22
N THR A 166 10.29 -8.54 -22.32
CA THR A 166 10.34 -9.00 -20.93
C THR A 166 9.35 -8.29 -20.01
N LEU A 167 8.55 -7.35 -20.53
CA LEU A 167 7.61 -6.55 -19.74
C LEU A 167 6.50 -7.44 -19.18
N ASP A 168 6.40 -7.50 -17.85
CA ASP A 168 5.38 -8.26 -17.12
C ASP A 168 4.35 -7.35 -16.45
N ASP A 169 4.75 -6.13 -16.05
CA ASP A 169 3.88 -5.13 -15.43
C ASP A 169 3.93 -3.80 -16.18
N ILE A 170 2.76 -3.26 -16.51
CA ILE A 170 2.64 -1.91 -17.07
C ILE A 170 1.57 -1.12 -16.35
N SER A 171 1.87 0.15 -16.07
CA SER A 171 0.89 1.14 -15.62
C SER A 171 0.76 2.20 -16.70
N ILE A 172 -0.46 2.34 -17.21
CA ILE A 172 -0.84 3.23 -18.29
C ILE A 172 -1.66 4.38 -17.73
N GLU A 173 -1.31 5.60 -18.09
CA GLU A 173 -2.01 6.82 -17.71
C GLU A 173 -2.71 7.43 -18.92
N LEU A 174 -4.02 7.59 -18.81
CA LEU A 174 -4.87 8.16 -19.85
C LEU A 174 -5.05 9.66 -19.59
N HIS A 175 -4.58 10.49 -20.50
CA HIS A 175 -4.78 11.93 -20.44
C HIS A 175 -5.78 12.40 -21.50
N LYS A 176 -6.38 13.59 -21.30
CA LYS A 176 -7.27 14.23 -22.28
C LYS A 176 -6.63 14.48 -23.64
N GLN A 177 -5.32 14.62 -23.66
CA GLN A 177 -4.49 14.74 -24.86
C GLN A 177 -3.49 13.59 -24.85
N PRO A 178 -3.13 12.99 -26.00
CA PRO A 178 -3.45 13.37 -27.37
C PRO A 178 -4.79 12.77 -27.84
N SER A 179 -5.15 13.02 -29.11
CA SER A 179 -6.38 12.49 -29.71
C SER A 179 -6.49 10.96 -29.65
N ASP A 180 -7.72 10.45 -29.65
CA ASP A 180 -7.99 9.00 -29.58
C ASP A 180 -7.37 8.22 -30.74
N ALA A 181 -7.27 8.84 -31.92
CA ALA A 181 -6.61 8.25 -33.07
C ALA A 181 -5.11 8.01 -32.81
N MET A 182 -4.44 8.96 -32.14
CA MET A 182 -3.04 8.81 -31.74
C MET A 182 -2.89 7.69 -30.71
N VAL A 183 -3.74 7.68 -29.68
CA VAL A 183 -3.73 6.62 -28.65
C VAL A 183 -3.94 5.24 -29.28
N LYS A 184 -4.93 5.09 -30.16
CA LYS A 184 -5.20 3.82 -30.87
C LYS A 184 -4.01 3.39 -31.73
N MET A 185 -3.39 4.30 -32.46
CA MET A 185 -2.21 4.01 -33.29
C MET A 185 -1.04 3.55 -32.42
N VAL A 186 -0.74 4.24 -31.32
CA VAL A 186 0.33 3.81 -30.40
C VAL A 186 0.00 2.45 -29.82
N LEU A 187 -1.21 2.27 -29.27
CA LEU A 187 -1.65 1.00 -28.70
C LEU A 187 -1.51 -0.17 -29.67
N GLN A 188 -1.86 0.01 -30.94
CA GLN A 188 -1.68 -1.02 -31.98
C GLN A 188 -0.23 -1.51 -32.09
N GLU A 189 0.74 -0.59 -32.02
CA GLU A 189 2.17 -0.93 -32.01
C GLU A 189 2.59 -1.62 -30.70
N MET A 190 1.94 -1.31 -29.59
CA MET A 190 2.24 -1.90 -28.27
C MET A 190 1.63 -3.30 -28.09
N MET A 191 0.57 -3.64 -28.83
CA MET A 191 -0.21 -4.87 -28.64
C MET A 191 0.62 -6.15 -28.54
N PRO A 192 1.65 -6.39 -29.36
CA PRO A 192 2.46 -7.60 -29.27
C PRO A 192 3.10 -7.78 -27.88
N VAL A 193 3.51 -6.68 -27.24
CA VAL A 193 4.09 -6.68 -25.89
C VAL A 193 2.99 -6.74 -24.83
N LEU A 194 1.95 -5.91 -24.97
CA LEU A 194 0.86 -5.84 -23.99
C LEU A 194 0.11 -7.16 -23.83
N SER A 195 0.01 -7.97 -24.91
CA SER A 195 -0.64 -9.29 -24.85
C SER A 195 0.03 -10.30 -23.91
N GLN A 196 1.28 -10.06 -23.51
CA GLN A 196 2.07 -10.93 -22.63
C GLN A 196 2.10 -10.45 -21.17
N VAL A 197 1.58 -9.24 -20.92
CA VAL A 197 1.59 -8.59 -19.62
C VAL A 197 0.71 -9.35 -18.62
N ARG A 198 1.18 -9.41 -17.37
CA ARG A 198 0.51 -10.06 -16.25
C ARG A 198 -0.16 -9.06 -15.32
N THR A 199 0.40 -7.86 -15.19
CA THR A 199 -0.18 -6.80 -14.37
C THR A 199 -0.42 -5.57 -15.21
N LEU A 200 -1.67 -5.11 -15.24
CA LEU A 200 -2.04 -3.87 -15.88
C LEU A 200 -2.67 -2.93 -14.86
N VAL A 201 -2.14 -1.71 -14.80
CA VAL A 201 -2.80 -0.59 -14.10
C VAL A 201 -3.23 0.43 -15.15
N VAL A 202 -4.46 0.91 -15.05
CA VAL A 202 -4.99 2.00 -15.85
C VAL A 202 -5.41 3.12 -14.92
N SER A 203 -4.97 4.34 -15.21
CA SER A 203 -5.31 5.55 -14.46
C SER A 203 -5.63 6.70 -15.41
N GLY A 204 -6.10 7.83 -14.86
CA GLY A 204 -6.33 9.06 -15.61
C GLY A 204 -7.79 9.26 -16.02
N ASP A 205 -8.02 9.55 -17.31
CA ASP A 205 -9.32 9.93 -17.85
C ASP A 205 -10.24 8.72 -18.09
N ALA A 206 -11.34 8.68 -17.33
CA ALA A 206 -12.37 7.65 -17.35
C ALA A 206 -12.98 7.42 -18.74
N GLU A 207 -13.24 8.50 -19.48
CA GLU A 207 -13.91 8.45 -20.79
C GLU A 207 -13.07 7.71 -21.85
N ARG A 208 -11.78 7.53 -21.57
CA ARG A 208 -10.80 6.95 -22.50
C ARG A 208 -10.47 5.49 -22.20
N ILE A 209 -11.04 4.89 -21.16
CA ILE A 209 -10.73 3.49 -20.78
C ILE A 209 -11.02 2.53 -21.93
N GLU A 210 -12.10 2.77 -22.68
CA GLU A 210 -12.50 1.95 -23.83
C GLU A 210 -11.48 1.99 -24.99
N LEU A 211 -10.54 2.94 -25.00
CA LEU A 211 -9.46 2.97 -25.98
C LEU A 211 -8.48 1.82 -25.79
N ILE A 212 -8.30 1.37 -24.53
CA ILE A 212 -7.42 0.25 -24.23
C ILE A 212 -8.24 -1.03 -24.39
N PRO A 213 -7.82 -1.98 -25.25
CA PRO A 213 -8.46 -3.28 -25.36
C PRO A 213 -8.05 -4.17 -24.17
N THR A 214 -8.23 -3.68 -22.93
CA THR A 214 -7.84 -4.34 -21.66
C THR A 214 -8.34 -5.78 -21.62
N TRP A 215 -9.54 -5.98 -22.17
CA TRP A 215 -10.27 -7.24 -22.31
C TRP A 215 -9.56 -8.32 -23.13
N THR A 216 -8.53 -7.97 -23.90
CA THR A 216 -7.82 -8.91 -24.80
C THR A 216 -6.58 -9.54 -24.17
N PHE A 217 -6.17 -9.10 -22.97
CA PHE A 217 -4.94 -9.54 -22.32
C PHE A 217 -5.13 -10.86 -21.56
N VAL A 218 -5.16 -11.97 -22.28
CA VAL A 218 -5.47 -13.30 -21.71
C VAL A 218 -4.50 -13.81 -20.63
N GLN A 219 -3.30 -13.24 -20.54
CA GLN A 219 -2.28 -13.59 -19.54
C GLN A 219 -2.40 -12.80 -18.23
N LEU A 220 -3.40 -11.91 -18.13
CA LEU A 220 -3.53 -11.03 -16.99
C LEU A 220 -3.80 -11.80 -15.69
N ARG A 221 -3.07 -11.42 -14.65
CA ARG A 221 -3.22 -11.90 -13.28
C ARG A 221 -3.65 -10.79 -12.33
N SER A 222 -3.28 -9.56 -12.60
CA SER A 222 -3.63 -8.40 -11.78
C SER A 222 -4.12 -7.27 -12.68
N LEU A 223 -5.34 -6.81 -12.45
CA LEU A 223 -5.95 -5.66 -13.13
C LEU A 223 -6.28 -4.59 -12.10
N GLU A 224 -5.84 -3.36 -12.34
CA GLU A 224 -6.20 -2.22 -11.52
C GLU A 224 -6.67 -1.07 -12.41
N ILE A 225 -7.91 -0.63 -12.23
CA ILE A 225 -8.50 0.54 -12.90
C ILE A 225 -8.81 1.56 -11.81
N THR A 226 -7.97 2.59 -11.71
CA THR A 226 -8.02 3.60 -10.63
C THR A 226 -8.95 4.77 -10.96
N CYS A 227 -9.11 5.08 -12.24
CA CYS A 227 -10.08 6.07 -12.70
C CYS A 227 -11.51 5.52 -12.56
N SER A 228 -12.46 6.42 -12.26
CA SER A 228 -13.88 6.07 -12.20
C SER A 228 -14.30 5.44 -13.52
N PHE A 229 -14.93 4.28 -13.48
CA PHE A 229 -15.30 3.51 -14.65
C PHE A 229 -16.74 3.06 -14.52
N THR A 230 -17.56 3.36 -15.52
CA THR A 230 -18.94 2.86 -15.65
C THR A 230 -18.93 1.56 -16.46
N PRO A 231 -19.04 0.39 -15.82
CA PRO A 231 -18.94 -0.88 -16.54
C PRO A 231 -20.12 -1.11 -17.47
N THR A 232 -19.82 -1.61 -18.67
CA THR A 232 -20.82 -2.14 -19.60
C THR A 232 -20.95 -3.66 -19.43
N LEU A 233 -22.09 -4.23 -19.83
CA LEU A 233 -22.28 -5.68 -19.78
C LEU A 233 -21.20 -6.46 -20.56
N SER A 234 -20.70 -5.90 -21.68
CA SER A 234 -19.63 -6.51 -22.47
C SER A 234 -18.29 -6.47 -21.73
N SER A 235 -17.96 -5.36 -21.06
CA SER A 235 -16.75 -5.25 -20.26
C SER A 235 -16.72 -6.25 -19.11
N LEU A 236 -17.83 -6.40 -18.37
CA LEU A 236 -17.96 -7.37 -17.28
C LEU A 236 -17.85 -8.82 -17.79
N LYS A 237 -18.51 -9.17 -18.89
CA LYS A 237 -18.36 -10.50 -19.50
C LYS A 237 -16.92 -10.80 -19.88
N SER A 238 -16.19 -9.79 -20.34
CA SER A 238 -14.78 -9.94 -20.69
C SER A 238 -13.91 -10.11 -19.46
N LEU A 239 -14.15 -9.36 -18.39
CA LEU A 239 -13.48 -9.52 -17.09
C LEU A 239 -13.65 -10.92 -16.53
N LEU A 240 -14.89 -11.42 -16.54
CA LEU A 240 -15.23 -12.76 -16.05
C LEU A 240 -14.54 -13.88 -16.85
N ALA A 241 -14.19 -13.62 -18.12
CA ALA A 241 -13.56 -14.57 -19.01
C ALA A 241 -12.04 -14.71 -18.79
N PHE A 242 -11.40 -13.88 -17.94
CA PHE A 242 -9.98 -14.01 -17.68
C PHE A 242 -9.67 -15.27 -16.84
N PRO A 243 -8.95 -16.26 -17.39
CA PRO A 243 -8.76 -17.55 -16.73
C PRO A 243 -7.75 -17.51 -15.57
N HIS A 244 -6.91 -16.47 -15.52
CA HIS A 244 -5.78 -16.38 -14.59
C HIS A 244 -5.83 -15.13 -13.69
N LEU A 245 -6.92 -14.36 -13.74
CA LEU A 245 -7.06 -13.14 -12.95
C LEU A 245 -7.17 -13.49 -11.45
N GLN A 246 -6.18 -13.06 -10.68
CA GLN A 246 -6.05 -13.29 -9.24
C GLN A 246 -6.36 -12.04 -8.42
N GLU A 247 -6.00 -10.87 -8.95
CA GLU A 247 -6.20 -9.58 -8.31
C GLU A 247 -7.02 -8.67 -9.23
N LEU A 248 -8.06 -8.06 -8.69
CA LEU A 248 -8.90 -7.11 -9.41
C LEU A 248 -9.16 -5.89 -8.53
N SER A 249 -8.83 -4.72 -9.05
CA SER A 249 -9.13 -3.43 -8.42
C SER A 249 -9.90 -2.55 -9.39
N LEU A 250 -11.10 -2.12 -9.01
CA LEU A 250 -11.97 -1.29 -9.85
C LEU A 250 -12.50 -0.10 -9.06
N ASN A 251 -12.51 1.07 -9.68
CA ASN A 251 -13.24 2.25 -9.21
C ASN A 251 -14.57 2.35 -9.99
N LEU A 252 -15.64 1.86 -9.39
CA LEU A 252 -16.97 1.72 -9.99
C LEU A 252 -17.75 3.03 -9.91
N SER A 253 -18.53 3.30 -10.95
CA SER A 253 -19.55 4.34 -10.98
C SER A 253 -20.77 3.88 -11.77
N GLU A 254 -21.95 4.35 -11.36
CA GLU A 254 -23.20 4.23 -12.13
C GLU A 254 -23.54 2.78 -12.52
N MET A 255 -23.57 1.82 -11.59
CA MET A 255 -23.89 0.41 -11.89
C MET A 255 -25.39 0.10 -11.99
N ASP A 256 -26.27 1.05 -11.67
CA ASP A 256 -27.72 0.83 -11.55
C ASP A 256 -28.36 0.26 -12.82
N HIS A 257 -27.84 0.61 -14.01
CA HIS A 257 -28.35 0.06 -15.29
C HIS A 257 -28.08 -1.44 -15.48
N LEU A 258 -27.20 -2.02 -14.66
CA LEU A 258 -26.88 -3.44 -14.69
C LEU A 258 -27.63 -4.26 -13.64
N ALA A 259 -28.33 -3.60 -12.71
CA ALA A 259 -29.06 -4.28 -11.64
C ALA A 259 -30.07 -5.29 -12.21
N GLY A 260 -30.08 -6.50 -11.66
CA GLY A 260 -30.98 -7.58 -12.07
C GLY A 260 -30.62 -8.29 -13.38
N ILE A 261 -29.56 -7.89 -14.08
CA ILE A 261 -29.11 -8.60 -15.29
C ILE A 261 -28.31 -9.85 -14.87
N PRO A 262 -28.75 -11.07 -15.23
CA PRO A 262 -28.01 -12.27 -14.88
C PRO A 262 -26.70 -12.37 -15.67
N LEU A 263 -25.60 -12.55 -14.96
CA LEU A 263 -24.31 -12.94 -15.50
C LEU A 263 -23.97 -14.37 -15.07
N ASN A 264 -23.24 -15.08 -15.93
CA ASN A 264 -22.67 -16.37 -15.51
C ASN A 264 -21.63 -16.10 -14.43
N PRO A 265 -21.54 -16.94 -13.39
CA PRO A 265 -20.46 -16.85 -12.42
C PRO A 265 -19.11 -16.94 -13.16
N GLY A 266 -18.14 -16.16 -12.70
CA GLY A 266 -16.79 -16.14 -13.26
C GLY A 266 -15.77 -15.86 -12.16
N PHE A 267 -14.60 -15.35 -12.54
CA PHE A 267 -13.53 -15.06 -11.58
C PHE A 267 -13.06 -16.30 -10.79
N GLU A 268 -12.95 -17.44 -11.47
CA GLU A 268 -12.58 -18.74 -10.89
C GLU A 268 -11.19 -18.76 -10.23
N ALA A 269 -10.32 -17.83 -10.61
CA ALA A 269 -8.96 -17.68 -10.07
C ALA A 269 -8.81 -16.48 -9.12
N LEU A 270 -9.85 -15.64 -8.97
CA LEU A 270 -9.78 -14.38 -8.25
C LEU A 270 -9.69 -14.63 -6.75
N GLN A 271 -8.66 -14.05 -6.13
CA GLN A 271 -8.34 -14.18 -4.72
C GLN A 271 -8.43 -12.83 -4.00
N ASP A 272 -8.11 -11.74 -4.69
CA ASP A 272 -8.07 -10.40 -4.12
C ASP A 272 -8.94 -9.46 -4.95
N LEU A 273 -9.94 -8.85 -4.29
CA LEU A 273 -10.88 -7.93 -4.91
C LEU A 273 -10.88 -6.61 -4.13
N ARG A 274 -10.56 -5.53 -4.83
CA ARG A 274 -10.65 -4.15 -4.33
C ARG A 274 -11.70 -3.39 -5.14
N LEU A 275 -12.70 -2.85 -4.46
CA LEU A 275 -13.74 -2.05 -5.09
C LEU A 275 -13.76 -0.67 -4.45
N THR A 276 -13.65 0.36 -5.25
CA THR A 276 -13.88 1.75 -4.85
C THR A 276 -15.17 2.21 -5.49
N GLY A 277 -16.00 2.96 -4.78
CA GLY A 277 -17.23 3.52 -5.33
C GLY A 277 -17.63 4.80 -4.61
N SER A 278 -18.53 5.57 -5.22
CA SER A 278 -19.20 6.69 -4.53
C SER A 278 -20.06 6.13 -3.39
N GLY A 279 -20.93 5.17 -3.69
CA GLY A 279 -21.77 4.45 -2.72
C GLY A 279 -21.45 2.96 -2.63
N LEU A 280 -22.20 2.24 -1.78
CA LEU A 280 -22.11 0.77 -1.68
C LEU A 280 -23.05 0.06 -2.67
N SER A 281 -24.06 0.74 -3.23
CA SER A 281 -24.96 0.19 -4.25
C SER A 281 -24.20 -0.39 -5.46
N ASP A 282 -23.20 0.34 -5.96
CA ASP A 282 -22.35 -0.13 -7.07
C ASP A 282 -21.63 -1.44 -6.75
N VAL A 283 -21.17 -1.56 -5.50
CA VAL A 283 -20.47 -2.74 -4.97
C VAL A 283 -21.44 -3.91 -4.83
N VAL A 284 -22.65 -3.66 -4.34
CA VAL A 284 -23.73 -4.66 -4.25
C VAL A 284 -24.02 -5.24 -5.63
N VAL A 285 -24.32 -4.38 -6.61
CA VAL A 285 -24.65 -4.83 -7.97
C VAL A 285 -23.50 -5.65 -8.56
N PHE A 286 -22.25 -5.19 -8.40
CA PHE A 286 -21.08 -5.93 -8.89
C PHE A 286 -20.97 -7.34 -8.26
N LEU A 287 -21.11 -7.45 -6.93
CA LEU A 287 -20.96 -8.73 -6.23
C LEU A 287 -22.11 -9.71 -6.52
N GLU A 288 -23.35 -9.22 -6.61
CA GLU A 288 -24.50 -10.06 -6.97
C GLU A 288 -24.38 -10.65 -8.37
N MET A 289 -23.82 -9.88 -9.31
CA MET A 289 -23.62 -10.32 -10.68
C MET A 289 -22.45 -11.29 -10.84
N THR A 290 -21.36 -11.10 -10.09
CA THR A 290 -20.08 -11.77 -10.38
C THR A 290 -19.79 -12.95 -9.45
N LYS A 291 -20.23 -12.90 -8.18
CA LYS A 291 -20.11 -13.94 -7.15
C LYS A 291 -18.78 -14.71 -7.18
N PRO A 292 -17.64 -14.04 -6.93
CA PRO A 292 -16.31 -14.66 -7.04
C PRO A 292 -16.13 -15.79 -6.01
N PRO A 293 -15.98 -17.07 -6.44
CA PRO A 293 -16.15 -18.21 -5.54
C PRO A 293 -14.95 -18.50 -4.63
N LYS A 294 -13.74 -18.04 -4.98
CA LYS A 294 -12.48 -18.35 -4.27
C LYS A 294 -11.83 -17.13 -3.62
N LEU A 295 -12.61 -16.09 -3.39
CA LEU A 295 -12.10 -14.83 -2.84
C LEU A 295 -11.52 -15.05 -1.42
N ARG A 296 -10.31 -14.53 -1.20
CA ARG A 296 -9.58 -14.60 0.07
C ARG A 296 -9.42 -13.23 0.71
N SER A 297 -9.34 -12.18 -0.09
CA SER A 297 -9.21 -10.80 0.35
C SER A 297 -10.26 -9.94 -0.34
N PHE A 298 -10.97 -9.17 0.47
CA PHE A 298 -11.96 -8.22 -0.01
C PHE A 298 -11.69 -6.86 0.62
N GLN A 299 -11.58 -5.87 -0.26
CA GLN A 299 -11.39 -4.48 0.10
C GLN A 299 -12.48 -3.63 -0.54
N VAL A 300 -13.15 -2.81 0.25
CA VAL A 300 -14.10 -1.82 -0.25
C VAL A 300 -13.76 -0.42 0.27
N GLN A 301 -13.81 0.56 -0.62
CA GLN A 301 -13.68 1.98 -0.30
C GLN A 301 -14.92 2.72 -0.79
N CYS A 302 -15.68 3.30 0.14
CA CYS A 302 -16.85 4.11 -0.15
C CYS A 302 -16.52 5.58 0.14
N ASN A 303 -16.60 6.44 -0.88
CA ASN A 303 -16.16 7.83 -0.80
C ASN A 303 -17.27 8.83 -0.41
N ARG A 304 -18.54 8.44 -0.51
CA ARG A 304 -19.74 9.26 -0.19
C ARG A 304 -20.68 8.53 0.75
N PHE A 305 -20.11 7.93 1.78
CA PHE A 305 -20.83 7.18 2.80
C PHE A 305 -21.88 8.06 3.49
N LEU A 306 -23.15 7.65 3.47
CA LEU A 306 -24.30 8.39 4.05
C LEU A 306 -24.61 9.77 3.42
N GLU A 307 -24.00 10.16 2.30
CA GLU A 307 -24.21 11.51 1.74
C GLU A 307 -25.66 11.72 1.25
N ASP A 308 -26.21 10.71 0.58
CA ASP A 308 -27.53 10.73 -0.07
C ASP A 308 -28.40 9.49 0.27
N THR A 309 -28.06 8.78 1.34
CA THR A 309 -28.73 7.52 1.71
C THR A 309 -29.01 7.43 3.21
N THR A 310 -29.97 6.60 3.60
CA THR A 310 -30.29 6.36 5.01
C THR A 310 -29.36 5.31 5.62
N LEU A 311 -29.18 5.36 6.93
CA LEU A 311 -28.43 4.34 7.67
C LEU A 311 -28.97 2.92 7.40
N ASP A 312 -30.30 2.76 7.39
CA ASP A 312 -30.95 1.47 7.13
C ASP A 312 -30.63 0.94 5.73
N SER A 313 -30.56 1.81 4.72
CA SER A 313 -30.19 1.42 3.35
C SER A 313 -28.73 0.95 3.31
N VAL A 314 -27.82 1.69 3.94
CA VAL A 314 -26.39 1.33 4.03
C VAL A 314 -26.20 0.00 4.73
N LEU A 315 -26.90 -0.24 5.84
CA LEU A 315 -26.83 -1.50 6.56
C LEU A 315 -27.37 -2.65 5.70
N SER A 316 -28.49 -2.43 4.99
CA SER A 316 -29.02 -3.43 4.05
C SER A 316 -28.04 -3.73 2.90
N GLU A 317 -27.35 -2.72 2.37
CA GLU A 317 -26.33 -2.88 1.34
C GLU A 317 -25.12 -3.65 1.87
N LEU A 318 -24.65 -3.35 3.08
CA LEU A 318 -23.59 -4.12 3.74
C LEU A 318 -24.01 -5.57 3.97
N ASP A 319 -25.22 -5.83 4.47
CA ASP A 319 -25.75 -7.18 4.63
C ASP A 319 -25.74 -7.96 3.31
N THR A 320 -26.08 -7.27 2.21
CA THR A 320 -26.08 -7.85 0.86
C THR A 320 -24.66 -8.16 0.39
N ILE A 321 -23.71 -7.24 0.61
CA ILE A 321 -22.28 -7.45 0.35
C ILE A 321 -21.79 -8.67 1.14
N HIS A 322 -22.06 -8.73 2.44
CA HIS A 322 -21.63 -9.84 3.30
C HIS A 322 -22.22 -11.18 2.89
N ALA A 323 -23.47 -11.22 2.46
CA ALA A 323 -24.14 -12.41 1.94
C ALA A 323 -23.54 -12.88 0.60
N ALA A 324 -23.04 -11.97 -0.23
CA ALA A 324 -22.42 -12.30 -1.52
C ALA A 324 -20.96 -12.77 -1.40
N LEU A 325 -20.27 -12.43 -0.31
CA LEU A 325 -18.86 -12.81 -0.09
C LEU A 325 -18.73 -14.29 0.29
N PRO A 326 -17.78 -15.05 -0.31
CA PRO A 326 -17.63 -16.48 -0.06
C PRO A 326 -17.08 -16.78 1.34
N SER A 327 -17.27 -18.02 1.79
CA SER A 327 -16.75 -18.53 3.07
C SER A 327 -15.22 -18.65 3.11
N SER A 328 -14.55 -18.63 1.95
CA SER A 328 -13.08 -18.66 1.84
C SER A 328 -12.39 -17.33 2.22
N LEU A 329 -13.15 -16.30 2.56
CA LEU A 329 -12.60 -14.98 2.87
C LEU A 329 -11.78 -15.01 4.16
N LEU A 330 -10.56 -14.49 4.10
CA LEU A 330 -9.60 -14.39 5.22
C LEU A 330 -9.31 -12.94 5.61
N HIS A 331 -9.37 -12.02 4.64
CA HIS A 331 -9.04 -10.61 4.83
C HIS A 331 -10.22 -9.75 4.41
N TYR A 332 -10.65 -8.88 5.31
CA TYR A 332 -11.73 -7.93 5.10
C TYR A 332 -11.26 -6.53 5.47
N HIS A 333 -11.31 -5.62 4.52
CA HIS A 333 -10.94 -4.23 4.71
C HIS A 333 -12.01 -3.30 4.16
N VAL A 334 -12.44 -2.36 4.98
CA VAL A 334 -13.42 -1.34 4.62
C VAL A 334 -12.88 0.02 4.95
N ARG A 335 -13.01 0.95 4.00
CA ARG A 335 -12.72 2.35 4.19
C ARG A 335 -13.96 3.17 3.89
N PHE A 336 -14.38 3.97 4.85
CA PHE A 336 -15.52 4.88 4.72
C PHE A 336 -15.04 6.33 4.72
N SER A 337 -15.53 7.10 3.76
CA SER A 337 -15.47 8.56 3.72
C SER A 337 -16.87 9.10 3.40
N VAL A 338 -17.26 10.18 4.05
CA VAL A 338 -18.54 10.88 3.86
C VAL A 338 -18.41 12.00 2.82
N VAL A 339 -17.23 12.63 2.74
CA VAL A 339 -16.85 13.78 1.88
C VAL A 339 -18.01 14.74 1.58
N ARG A 340 -18.21 15.73 2.46
CA ARG A 340 -18.84 17.01 2.08
C ARG A 340 -17.79 18.10 2.20
N GLU A 341 -17.54 18.84 1.12
CA GLU A 341 -16.55 19.93 1.07
C GLU A 341 -16.80 21.03 2.13
N ASP A 342 -18.01 21.07 2.73
CA ASP A 342 -18.46 22.17 3.58
C ASP A 342 -18.98 21.78 5.00
N VAL A 343 -18.91 20.51 5.45
CA VAL A 343 -19.66 20.06 6.65
C VAL A 343 -18.78 19.55 7.81
N VAL A 344 -19.14 20.01 9.02
CA VAL A 344 -18.67 19.57 10.34
C VAL A 344 -18.89 18.06 10.53
N LEU A 345 -17.92 17.37 11.13
CA LEU A 345 -17.96 15.94 11.49
C LEU A 345 -19.38 15.43 11.81
N ILE A 346 -19.81 14.37 11.13
CA ILE A 346 -21.06 13.68 11.50
C ILE A 346 -20.77 12.84 12.74
N THR A 347 -21.22 13.32 13.90
CA THR A 347 -21.11 12.61 15.19
C THR A 347 -22.37 11.85 15.56
N ALA A 348 -23.47 12.08 14.83
CA ALA A 348 -24.77 11.48 15.09
C ALA A 348 -25.33 10.86 13.80
N GLY A 349 -25.62 9.55 13.84
CA GLY A 349 -26.35 8.85 12.77
C GLY A 349 -25.55 7.82 11.94
N GLY A 350 -24.28 7.57 12.27
CA GLY A 350 -23.51 6.48 11.67
C GLY A 350 -23.83 5.10 12.25
N PRO A 351 -23.38 4.00 11.62
CA PRO A 351 -23.52 2.66 12.17
C PRO A 351 -22.70 2.48 13.45
N THR A 352 -23.19 1.62 14.35
CA THR A 352 -22.43 1.18 15.52
C THR A 352 -21.36 0.15 15.15
N ALA A 353 -20.30 0.01 15.96
CA ALA A 353 -19.31 -1.05 15.76
C ALA A 353 -19.95 -2.45 15.77
N ALA A 354 -20.91 -2.71 16.66
CA ALA A 354 -21.68 -3.94 16.68
C ALA A 354 -22.33 -4.24 15.32
N GLN A 355 -23.02 -3.26 14.70
CA GLN A 355 -23.65 -3.43 13.39
C GLN A 355 -22.65 -3.74 12.27
N LEU A 356 -21.45 -3.16 12.31
CA LEU A 356 -20.40 -3.43 11.32
C LEU A 356 -19.71 -4.80 11.52
N LEU A 357 -19.61 -5.26 12.77
CA LEU A 357 -18.94 -6.51 13.13
C LEU A 357 -19.87 -7.73 13.03
N GLU A 358 -21.18 -7.54 13.24
CA GLU A 358 -22.19 -8.61 13.27
C GLU A 358 -22.10 -9.57 12.07
N PRO A 359 -22.02 -9.09 10.81
CA PRO A 359 -22.03 -9.99 9.65
C PRO A 359 -20.76 -10.86 9.56
N LEU A 360 -19.66 -10.41 10.17
CA LEU A 360 -18.37 -11.13 10.16
C LEU A 360 -18.28 -12.20 11.25
N ARG A 361 -19.18 -12.20 12.25
CA ARG A 361 -19.16 -13.16 13.36
C ARG A 361 -19.30 -14.61 12.92
N SER A 362 -19.99 -14.86 11.82
CA SER A 362 -20.20 -16.19 11.25
C SER A 362 -18.92 -16.83 10.67
N ARG A 363 -17.83 -16.06 10.56
CA ARG A 363 -16.59 -16.46 9.86
C ARG A 363 -15.46 -16.67 10.86
N SER A 364 -15.19 -17.93 11.23
CA SER A 364 -14.16 -18.27 12.23
C SER A 364 -12.71 -18.12 11.73
N ASP A 365 -12.48 -18.17 10.42
CA ASP A 365 -11.14 -18.28 9.84
C ASP A 365 -10.52 -16.93 9.47
N MET A 366 -11.17 -15.83 9.87
CA MET A 366 -10.72 -14.47 9.59
C MET A 366 -9.33 -14.21 10.17
N ARG A 367 -8.45 -13.68 9.32
CA ARG A 367 -7.07 -13.30 9.68
C ARG A 367 -6.88 -11.81 9.80
N THR A 368 -7.61 -11.04 9.01
CA THR A 368 -7.54 -9.57 9.03
C THR A 368 -8.92 -8.98 8.94
N ILE A 369 -9.24 -8.11 9.90
CA ILE A 369 -10.46 -7.32 9.91
C ILE A 369 -10.04 -5.88 10.11
N SER A 370 -10.46 -5.01 9.19
CA SER A 370 -10.00 -3.64 9.14
C SER A 370 -11.14 -2.71 8.73
N PHE A 371 -11.43 -1.73 9.57
CA PHE A 371 -12.37 -0.65 9.33
C PHE A 371 -11.63 0.68 9.52
N HIS A 372 -11.66 1.51 8.49
CA HIS A 372 -10.99 2.81 8.47
C HIS A 372 -12.00 3.91 8.17
N PHE A 373 -12.13 4.86 9.10
CA PHE A 373 -13.12 5.94 9.03
C PHE A 373 -12.42 7.29 8.81
N MET A 374 -12.57 7.89 7.63
CA MET A 374 -11.77 9.06 7.25
C MET A 374 -12.26 10.37 7.85
N ASP A 375 -13.57 10.48 8.06
CA ASP A 375 -14.31 11.70 8.41
C ASP A 375 -15.60 11.42 9.20
N ILE A 376 -15.85 10.15 9.59
CA ILE A 376 -16.98 9.74 10.44
C ILE A 376 -16.49 9.15 11.76
N MET A 377 -17.11 9.56 12.87
CA MET A 377 -16.81 8.97 14.18
C MET A 377 -17.71 7.78 14.45
N ILE A 378 -17.09 6.63 14.67
CA ILE A 378 -17.77 5.41 15.14
C ILE A 378 -17.05 4.94 16.39
N GLY A 379 -17.79 4.86 17.49
CA GLY A 379 -17.31 4.38 18.78
C GLY A 379 -17.09 2.87 18.76
N LEU A 380 -16.13 2.41 19.56
CA LEU A 380 -15.86 1.00 19.82
C LEU A 380 -15.90 0.80 21.34
N THR A 381 -16.88 0.06 21.83
CA THR A 381 -17.11 -0.10 23.27
C THR A 381 -16.48 -1.37 23.83
N ASP A 382 -16.45 -1.49 25.16
CA ASP A 382 -16.10 -2.74 25.84
C ASP A 382 -16.98 -3.91 25.38
N GLN A 383 -18.29 -3.67 25.25
CA GLN A 383 -19.26 -4.69 24.84
C GLN A 383 -18.95 -5.20 23.42
N ASP A 384 -18.55 -4.30 22.51
CA ASP A 384 -18.16 -4.68 21.16
C ASP A 384 -16.97 -5.64 21.17
N LEU A 385 -15.88 -5.30 21.88
CA LEU A 385 -14.69 -6.15 21.98
C LEU A 385 -14.98 -7.50 22.64
N VAL A 386 -15.70 -7.50 23.77
CA VAL A 386 -16.08 -8.74 24.48
C VAL A 386 -16.91 -9.62 23.57
N SER A 387 -17.84 -9.05 22.81
CA SER A 387 -18.72 -9.81 21.95
C SER A 387 -18.00 -10.55 20.82
N VAL A 388 -16.80 -10.10 20.41
CA VAL A 388 -16.02 -10.72 19.32
C VAL A 388 -14.73 -11.38 19.81
N GLN A 389 -14.51 -11.42 21.12
CA GLN A 389 -13.25 -11.85 21.73
C GLN A 389 -12.84 -13.29 21.40
N GLU A 390 -13.79 -14.19 21.19
CA GLU A 390 -13.54 -15.63 20.98
C GLU A 390 -13.85 -16.11 19.55
N LEU A 391 -14.20 -15.18 18.64
CA LEU A 391 -14.73 -15.55 17.32
C LEU A 391 -13.65 -15.91 16.29
N TRP A 392 -12.45 -15.33 16.41
CA TRP A 392 -11.44 -15.38 15.34
C TRP A 392 -10.09 -15.86 15.86
N PRO A 393 -9.93 -17.17 16.17
CA PRO A 393 -8.70 -17.70 16.76
C PRO A 393 -7.44 -17.49 15.90
N SER A 394 -7.60 -17.31 14.59
CA SER A 394 -6.51 -17.08 13.63
C SER A 394 -6.24 -15.60 13.32
N LEU A 395 -6.84 -14.67 14.08
CA LEU A 395 -6.73 -13.23 13.84
C LEU A 395 -5.28 -12.74 14.02
N THR A 396 -4.75 -12.13 12.96
CA THR A 396 -3.41 -11.53 12.92
C THR A 396 -3.45 -10.01 12.94
N ALA A 397 -4.55 -9.42 12.48
CA ALA A 397 -4.75 -7.98 12.46
C ALA A 397 -6.21 -7.61 12.71
N PHE A 398 -6.41 -6.74 13.69
CA PHE A 398 -7.70 -6.11 13.98
C PHE A 398 -7.51 -4.60 14.02
N GLU A 399 -8.13 -3.89 13.10
CA GLU A 399 -7.98 -2.44 12.98
C GLU A 399 -9.36 -1.81 12.90
N PHE A 400 -9.69 -0.98 13.88
CA PHE A 400 -10.90 -0.16 13.90
C PHE A 400 -10.41 1.27 14.13
N ALA A 401 -10.07 1.96 13.05
CA ALA A 401 -9.19 3.12 13.12
C ALA A 401 -9.78 4.37 12.45
N PHE A 402 -9.46 5.52 13.01
CA PHE A 402 -9.73 6.81 12.39
C PHE A 402 -8.61 7.19 11.41
N GLY A 403 -9.00 7.80 10.29
CA GLY A 403 -8.09 8.34 9.29
C GLY A 403 -7.47 9.66 9.76
N ALA A 404 -6.29 10.00 9.26
CA ALA A 404 -5.59 11.23 9.63
C ALA A 404 -6.44 12.53 9.54
N PRO A 405 -7.33 12.71 8.54
CA PRO A 405 -8.20 13.89 8.48
C PRO A 405 -9.12 14.01 9.70
N LEU A 406 -9.84 12.93 10.05
CA LEU A 406 -10.72 12.88 11.21
C LEU A 406 -9.95 13.13 12.52
N ILE A 407 -8.82 12.45 12.70
CA ILE A 407 -8.07 12.59 13.95
C ILE A 407 -7.61 14.06 14.12
N SER A 408 -7.17 14.70 13.03
CA SER A 408 -6.79 16.13 13.03
C SER A 408 -7.97 17.03 13.37
N ASN A 409 -9.16 16.77 12.81
CA ASN A 409 -10.35 17.59 13.05
C ASN A 409 -10.83 17.51 14.52
N ILE A 410 -10.91 16.30 15.07
CA ILE A 410 -11.29 16.07 16.48
C ILE A 410 -10.40 16.88 17.41
N TYR A 411 -9.10 16.91 17.16
CA TYR A 411 -8.14 17.63 17.99
C TYR A 411 -8.40 19.14 18.07
N TYR A 412 -8.75 19.78 16.95
CA TYR A 412 -8.95 21.23 16.92
C TYR A 412 -10.35 21.66 17.37
N ASN A 413 -11.36 20.81 17.15
CA ASN A 413 -12.76 21.24 17.23
C ASN A 413 -13.57 20.60 18.37
N TYR A 414 -13.08 19.54 19.01
CA TYR A 414 -13.91 18.75 19.93
C TYR A 414 -13.34 18.67 21.35
N SER A 415 -14.17 19.07 22.33
CA SER A 415 -14.00 18.65 23.72
C SER A 415 -14.68 17.29 23.87
N TYR A 416 -13.91 16.21 23.98
CA TYR A 416 -14.43 14.88 24.28
C TYR A 416 -15.26 14.94 25.57
N SER A 417 -16.57 14.76 25.47
CA SER A 417 -17.49 14.74 26.63
C SER A 417 -18.25 13.43 26.80
N ASP A 418 -18.10 12.48 25.86
CA ASP A 418 -18.76 11.18 25.95
C ASP A 418 -17.73 10.05 26.17
N ASP A 419 -17.47 9.75 27.44
CA ASP A 419 -16.55 8.70 27.87
C ASP A 419 -17.07 7.28 27.55
N SER A 420 -18.34 7.13 27.17
CA SER A 420 -19.00 5.82 27.06
C SER A 420 -18.67 5.03 25.80
N GLN A 421 -18.02 5.66 24.82
CA GLN A 421 -17.82 5.09 23.47
C GLN A 421 -16.42 4.49 23.22
N SER A 422 -15.60 4.38 24.27
CA SER A 422 -14.22 3.88 24.14
C SER A 422 -13.99 2.67 25.05
N PRO A 423 -13.22 1.67 24.61
CA PRO A 423 -12.98 0.49 25.40
C PRO A 423 -11.98 0.81 26.51
N THR A 424 -12.15 0.16 27.66
CA THR A 424 -11.20 0.20 28.76
C THR A 424 -9.94 -0.60 28.43
N LEU A 425 -8.85 -0.29 29.14
CA LEU A 425 -7.62 -1.06 29.05
C LEU A 425 -7.83 -2.54 29.39
N ALA A 426 -8.72 -2.85 30.35
CA ALA A 426 -9.01 -4.23 30.74
C ALA A 426 -9.60 -5.04 29.58
N SER A 427 -10.58 -4.50 28.87
CA SER A 427 -11.17 -5.15 27.70
C SER A 427 -10.18 -5.29 26.55
N VAL A 428 -9.32 -4.29 26.34
CA VAL A 428 -8.25 -4.37 25.32
C VAL A 428 -7.26 -5.48 25.65
N VAL A 429 -6.81 -5.58 26.91
CA VAL A 429 -5.91 -6.65 27.35
C VAL A 429 -6.57 -8.02 27.21
N ALA A 430 -7.84 -8.14 27.60
CA ALA A 430 -8.61 -9.38 27.44
C ALA A 430 -8.72 -9.79 25.96
N PHE A 431 -9.05 -8.84 25.08
CA PHE A 431 -9.14 -9.06 23.65
C PHE A 431 -7.80 -9.51 23.04
N VAL A 432 -6.70 -8.80 23.30
CA VAL A 432 -5.38 -9.18 22.76
C VAL A 432 -4.89 -10.51 23.32
N SER A 433 -5.22 -10.83 24.58
CA SER A 433 -4.87 -12.10 25.21
C SER A 433 -5.64 -13.28 24.60
N ALA A 434 -6.89 -13.07 24.19
CA ALA A 434 -7.69 -14.07 23.50
C ALA A 434 -7.19 -14.38 22.07
N HIS A 435 -6.38 -13.48 21.49
CA HIS A 435 -5.87 -13.59 20.13
C HIS A 435 -4.33 -13.75 20.09
N PRO A 436 -3.78 -14.94 20.35
CA PRO A 436 -2.34 -15.15 20.49
C PRO A 436 -1.54 -14.96 19.19
N GLN A 437 -2.21 -14.94 18.03
CA GLN A 437 -1.60 -14.68 16.73
C GLN A 437 -1.63 -13.20 16.33
N LEU A 438 -2.22 -12.33 17.15
CA LEU A 438 -2.41 -10.92 16.82
C LEU A 438 -1.08 -10.17 16.75
N GLU A 439 -0.78 -9.62 15.58
CA GLU A 439 0.41 -8.83 15.30
C GLU A 439 0.11 -7.34 15.23
N ARG A 440 -1.09 -6.97 14.76
CA ARG A 440 -1.53 -5.58 14.57
C ARG A 440 -2.86 -5.35 15.26
N PHE A 441 -2.90 -4.36 16.15
CA PHE A 441 -4.11 -3.93 16.85
C PHE A 441 -4.23 -2.42 16.78
N ALA A 442 -5.34 -1.92 16.24
CA ALA A 442 -5.65 -0.50 16.21
C ALA A 442 -7.10 -0.27 16.63
N ILE A 443 -7.31 0.70 17.51
CA ILE A 443 -8.63 1.11 18.01
C ILE A 443 -8.71 2.64 17.98
N PRO A 444 -9.92 3.23 17.91
CA PRO A 444 -10.04 4.67 17.69
C PRO A 444 -9.63 5.47 18.93
N SER A 445 -9.89 4.93 20.11
CA SER A 445 -9.65 5.57 21.39
C SER A 445 -9.55 4.52 22.49
N MET A 446 -9.08 4.91 23.67
CA MET A 446 -9.07 4.08 24.87
C MET A 446 -9.50 4.89 26.08
N ASN A 447 -10.41 4.32 26.88
CA ASN A 447 -10.85 4.90 28.14
C ASN A 447 -9.91 4.50 29.28
N LEU A 448 -9.33 5.51 29.93
CA LEU A 448 -8.43 5.33 31.08
C LEU A 448 -9.05 5.80 32.41
N THR A 449 -10.34 6.13 32.47
CA THR A 449 -11.00 6.62 33.70
C THR A 449 -11.01 5.57 34.82
N SER A 450 -10.99 4.28 34.47
CA SER A 450 -10.87 3.19 35.44
C SER A 450 -9.43 3.07 35.98
N PRO A 451 -9.24 2.71 37.26
CA PRO A 451 -7.91 2.52 37.82
C PRO A 451 -7.14 1.45 37.04
N LEU A 452 -5.87 1.72 36.76
CA LEU A 452 -5.01 0.76 36.07
C LEU A 452 -4.88 -0.50 36.93
N PRO A 453 -4.95 -1.70 36.32
CA PRO A 453 -4.69 -2.93 37.06
C PRO A 453 -3.28 -2.89 37.64
N ALA A 454 -3.09 -3.46 38.82
CA ALA A 454 -1.76 -3.59 39.40
C ALA A 454 -0.87 -4.39 38.45
N LEU A 455 0.40 -3.99 38.32
CA LEU A 455 1.39 -4.67 37.48
C LEU A 455 1.51 -6.17 37.81
N ASP A 456 1.19 -6.56 39.05
CA ASP A 456 1.26 -7.93 39.56
C ASP A 456 -0.01 -8.75 39.31
N SER A 457 -1.14 -8.10 38.98
CA SER A 457 -2.41 -8.76 38.65
C SER A 457 -2.60 -9.02 37.16
N LEU A 458 -1.61 -8.68 36.33
CA LEU A 458 -1.66 -8.89 34.88
C LEU A 458 -1.58 -10.38 34.52
N PRO A 459 -2.20 -10.80 33.40
CA PRO A 459 -2.10 -12.18 32.91
C PRO A 459 -0.64 -12.59 32.71
N SER A 460 -0.32 -13.82 33.09
CA SER A 460 1.04 -14.37 33.12
C SER A 460 1.69 -14.48 31.73
N THR A 461 0.89 -14.48 30.67
CA THR A 461 1.34 -14.70 29.29
C THR A 461 1.17 -13.44 28.44
N PRO A 462 2.19 -12.58 28.36
CA PRO A 462 2.18 -11.45 27.44
C PRO A 462 2.04 -11.92 25.99
N ASN A 463 1.28 -11.18 25.17
CA ASN A 463 1.22 -11.48 23.74
C ASN A 463 2.51 -10.98 23.08
N HIS A 464 3.47 -11.90 22.94
CA HIS A 464 4.78 -11.61 22.37
C HIS A 464 4.76 -11.32 20.86
N ARG A 465 3.66 -11.62 20.17
CA ARG A 465 3.54 -11.42 18.73
C ARG A 465 3.04 -10.04 18.36
N LEU A 466 2.37 -9.34 19.27
CA LEU A 466 1.89 -7.99 19.00
C LEU A 466 3.07 -7.07 18.66
N ARG A 467 3.10 -6.60 17.41
CA ARG A 467 4.11 -5.70 16.86
C ARG A 467 3.57 -4.29 16.74
N ARG A 468 2.28 -4.08 16.50
CA ARG A 468 1.73 -2.74 16.35
C ARG A 468 0.51 -2.56 17.23
N LEU A 469 0.55 -1.53 18.07
CA LEU A 469 -0.56 -1.07 18.88
C LEU A 469 -0.78 0.41 18.54
N ARG A 470 -1.94 0.75 17.98
CA ARG A 470 -2.28 2.13 17.63
C ARG A 470 -3.53 2.60 18.36
N VAL A 471 -3.38 3.64 19.16
CA VAL A 471 -4.46 4.29 19.92
C VAL A 471 -4.25 5.80 19.82
N PRO A 472 -4.90 6.49 18.88
CA PRO A 472 -4.63 7.92 18.66
C PRO A 472 -5.15 8.79 19.81
N PHE A 473 -6.20 8.34 20.51
CA PHE A 473 -6.85 9.09 21.59
C PHE A 473 -6.89 8.32 22.90
N PHE A 474 -6.43 8.97 23.97
CA PHE A 474 -6.63 8.50 25.34
C PHE A 474 -7.55 9.47 26.05
N ILE A 475 -8.71 8.99 26.49
CA ILE A 475 -9.60 9.77 27.34
C ILE A 475 -8.85 10.09 28.65
N PRO A 476 -8.94 11.33 29.16
CA PRO A 476 -8.19 11.74 30.34
C PRO A 476 -8.34 10.77 31.52
N GLY A 477 -7.19 10.34 32.04
CA GLY A 477 -7.10 9.39 33.17
C GLY A 477 -5.71 9.40 33.81
N PRO A 478 -5.25 8.28 34.41
CA PRO A 478 -4.01 8.15 35.17
C PRO A 478 -2.75 8.48 34.36
N SER A 479 -1.61 8.44 35.05
CA SER A 479 -0.31 8.78 34.50
C SER A 479 0.02 7.95 33.25
N LEU A 480 0.40 8.63 32.15
CA LEU A 480 0.91 7.94 30.96
C LEU A 480 2.13 7.07 31.27
N ILE A 481 2.90 7.42 32.32
CA ILE A 481 4.07 6.65 32.76
C ILE A 481 3.63 5.26 33.22
N GLU A 482 2.59 5.18 34.05
CA GLU A 482 2.08 3.90 34.56
C GLU A 482 1.50 3.05 33.42
N LEU A 483 0.76 3.68 32.51
CA LEU A 483 0.25 3.01 31.30
C LEU A 483 1.39 2.50 30.42
N GLY A 484 2.43 3.31 30.19
CA GLY A 484 3.61 2.95 29.41
C GLY A 484 4.33 1.73 29.99
N LEU A 485 4.56 1.72 31.30
CA LEU A 485 5.17 0.57 32.00
C LEU A 485 4.31 -0.70 31.88
N LEU A 486 2.99 -0.55 32.00
CA LEU A 486 2.05 -1.66 31.87
C LEU A 486 2.07 -2.26 30.45
N VAL A 487 1.93 -1.42 29.43
CA VAL A 487 1.93 -1.82 28.02
C VAL A 487 3.27 -2.41 27.62
N ASP A 488 4.38 -1.83 28.07
CA ASP A 488 5.72 -2.34 27.80
C ASP A 488 5.96 -3.72 28.42
N LYS A 489 5.42 -3.97 29.61
CA LYS A 489 5.46 -5.30 30.26
C LYS A 489 4.59 -6.31 29.51
N LEU A 490 3.41 -5.91 29.06
CA LEU A 490 2.46 -6.78 28.35
C LEU A 490 2.89 -7.07 26.90
N TYR A 491 3.52 -6.10 26.23
CA TYR A 491 3.86 -6.17 24.82
C TYR A 491 5.29 -5.65 24.58
N PRO A 492 6.32 -6.36 25.08
CA PRO A 492 7.71 -5.89 25.05
C PRO A 492 8.33 -5.80 23.65
N ASN A 493 7.60 -6.31 22.64
CA ASN A 493 8.01 -6.54 21.27
C ASN A 493 7.34 -5.58 20.26
N LEU A 494 6.63 -4.56 20.76
CA LEU A 494 6.05 -3.53 19.90
C LEU A 494 7.12 -2.85 19.06
N ASP A 495 6.85 -2.76 17.77
CA ASP A 495 7.62 -2.05 16.78
C ASP A 495 7.19 -0.59 16.78
N LEU A 496 8.14 0.25 17.19
CA LEU A 496 7.97 1.68 17.42
C LEU A 496 8.76 2.51 16.39
N THR A 497 9.22 1.90 15.30
CA THR A 497 9.94 2.63 14.25
C THR A 497 9.07 3.68 13.56
N ASP A 498 7.74 3.53 13.63
CA ASP A 498 6.76 4.42 13.00
C ASP A 498 6.34 5.62 13.89
N ILE A 499 6.97 5.82 15.05
CA ILE A 499 6.58 6.90 15.99
C ILE A 499 6.64 8.29 15.39
N LYS A 500 7.46 8.50 14.36
CA LYS A 500 7.55 9.81 13.72
C LYS A 500 6.34 10.11 12.84
N SER A 501 5.64 9.09 12.32
CA SER A 501 4.35 9.32 11.66
C SER A 501 3.29 9.74 12.67
N THR A 502 3.33 9.22 13.90
CA THR A 502 2.49 9.74 14.98
C THR A 502 2.93 11.12 15.45
N CYS A 503 4.21 11.49 15.45
CA CYS A 503 4.68 12.84 15.87
C CYS A 503 4.15 13.99 14.99
N ASN A 504 3.82 13.74 13.72
CA ASN A 504 3.40 14.79 12.78
C ASN A 504 1.91 15.19 12.88
N THR A 505 1.13 14.51 13.72
CA THR A 505 -0.33 14.65 13.72
C THR A 505 -0.88 15.58 14.80
N GLY A 506 -0.02 16.19 15.63
CA GLY A 506 -0.42 17.12 16.71
C GLY A 506 -1.04 16.49 17.98
N PHE A 507 -1.13 15.17 18.12
CA PHE A 507 -1.79 14.51 19.26
C PHE A 507 -0.93 14.43 20.51
N GLN A 508 -0.95 15.45 21.37
CA GLN A 508 -0.07 15.48 22.55
C GLN A 508 -0.12 14.18 23.38
N ARG A 509 -1.29 13.68 23.79
CA ARG A 509 -1.34 12.54 24.72
C ARG A 509 -0.95 11.18 24.07
N GLY A 510 -1.45 10.89 22.87
CA GLY A 510 -1.09 9.67 22.14
C GLY A 510 0.38 9.64 21.70
N GLN A 511 0.89 10.77 21.20
CA GLN A 511 2.31 10.92 20.86
C GLN A 511 3.22 10.83 22.09
N HIS A 512 2.84 11.47 23.21
CA HIS A 512 3.60 11.36 24.45
C HIS A 512 3.66 9.91 24.93
N PHE A 513 2.56 9.16 24.78
CA PHE A 513 2.52 7.74 25.10
C PHE A 513 3.48 6.93 24.22
N ASP A 514 3.43 7.12 22.90
CA ASP A 514 4.32 6.46 21.95
C ASP A 514 5.79 6.76 22.24
N LEU A 515 6.14 8.04 22.42
CA LEU A 515 7.50 8.49 22.73
C LEU A 515 8.01 7.93 24.07
N LEU A 516 7.14 7.88 25.08
CA LEU A 516 7.45 7.26 26.37
C LEU A 516 7.75 5.78 26.19
N LEU A 517 6.90 5.05 25.46
CA LEU A 517 7.05 3.62 25.22
C LEU A 517 8.35 3.32 24.47
N PHE A 518 8.71 4.17 23.51
CA PHE A 518 10.00 4.09 22.82
C PHE A 518 11.18 4.27 23.76
N GLY A 519 11.11 5.27 24.64
CA GLY A 519 12.12 5.49 25.67
C GLY A 519 12.29 4.28 26.59
N LEU A 520 11.19 3.69 27.07
CA LEU A 520 11.18 2.49 27.92
C LEU A 520 11.84 1.29 27.23
N GLN A 521 11.45 1.01 25.98
CA GLN A 521 12.01 -0.10 25.20
C GLN A 521 13.49 0.11 24.85
N ALA A 522 13.87 1.32 24.47
CA ALA A 522 15.27 1.67 24.21
C ALA A 522 16.13 1.50 25.46
N GLY A 523 15.61 1.94 26.63
CA GLY A 523 16.25 1.76 27.93
C GLY A 523 16.46 0.28 28.27
N ARG A 524 15.43 -0.55 28.13
CA ARG A 524 15.53 -2.01 28.36
C ARG A 524 16.55 -2.66 27.41
N ARG A 525 16.51 -2.36 26.12
CA ARG A 525 17.46 -2.90 25.13
C ARG A 525 18.89 -2.46 25.45
N GLY A 526 19.08 -1.21 25.84
CA GLY A 526 20.38 -0.68 26.28
C GLY A 526 20.91 -1.39 27.53
N ALA A 527 20.06 -1.61 28.54
CA ALA A 527 20.42 -2.34 29.75
C ALA A 527 20.84 -3.79 29.44
N HIS A 528 20.09 -4.50 28.60
CA HIS A 528 20.48 -5.85 28.15
C HIS A 528 21.80 -5.89 27.40
N LEU A 529 22.12 -4.87 26.59
CA LEU A 529 23.41 -4.78 25.91
C LEU A 529 24.56 -4.55 26.91
N LEU A 530 24.34 -3.75 27.96
CA LEU A 530 25.33 -3.52 29.01
C LEU A 530 25.54 -4.75 29.89
N ASP A 531 24.48 -5.50 30.21
CA ASP A 531 24.55 -6.75 30.97
C ASP A 531 25.15 -7.89 30.12
N GLY A 532 24.82 -7.96 28.82
CA GLY A 532 25.40 -8.93 27.88
C GLY A 532 26.87 -8.66 27.55
N ALA A 533 27.29 -7.39 27.54
CA ALA A 533 28.71 -7.00 27.42
C ALA A 533 29.51 -7.23 28.71
N ARG A 534 28.83 -7.42 29.85
CA ARG A 534 29.43 -7.68 31.16
C ARG A 534 29.23 -9.12 31.57
N LEU A 535 30.02 -10.03 31.00
CA LEU A 535 30.46 -11.25 31.71
C LEU A 535 31.64 -12.02 31.05
N GLY A 536 32.17 -11.58 29.90
CA GLY A 536 33.37 -12.20 29.30
C GLY A 536 34.39 -11.24 28.67
N ASP A 537 33.94 -10.16 28.00
CA ASP A 537 34.80 -9.41 27.07
C ASP A 537 35.26 -8.02 27.56
N LEU A 538 34.89 -7.61 28.77
CA LEU A 538 35.35 -6.32 29.32
C LEU A 538 36.70 -6.39 30.05
N GLY A 539 37.41 -7.52 30.01
CA GLY A 539 38.85 -7.59 30.23
C GLY A 539 39.38 -6.74 31.39
N MET A 540 38.68 -6.75 32.53
CA MET A 540 39.13 -6.15 33.77
C MET A 540 39.11 -7.22 34.84
N PHE A 541 40.10 -8.13 34.77
CA PHE A 541 41.12 -8.32 35.79
C PHE A 541 42.38 -8.87 35.14
#